data_AF-A0A7Y2M2T4-F1
#
_entry.id   AF-A0A7Y2M2T4-F1
#
_cell.length_a   1.000
_cell.length_b   1.000
_cell.length_c   1.000
_cell.angle_alpha   90.00
_cell.angle_beta   90.00
_cell.angle_gamma   90.00
#
_symmetry.space_group_name_H-M   'P 1'
#
loop_
_entity.id
_entity.type
_entity.pdbx_description
1 polymer ?
#
loop_
_entity_poly.entity_id
_entity_poly.type
_entity_poly.pdbx_seq_one_letter_code
_entity_poly.pdbx_strand_id
1 'polypeptide(L)'
;MSDRFWPDAKASIVLIPSGEQGESILALAAQWTKMGLLGPALWVQPERVAQTSSGPPRIVAVVLGLGADLEIARIEVDLFEALAREALTVVRLVKLRSAAPSRELDEQQDLIAERVREYVRKSMPMPNPGAPIVDQAAELKYATLICAPTEFQLKQRVDWAGSEYGVVVIASPEDRSSPWSGDAFVRDDERFVGFTLLHLASVAGLWSGVPTGSFELVRREESGHRSVWLSRVFVNAVLTESLGRRTAAYVLAEAARPDSLLVDPSLSAPPPGTAFIDDADVSGYIDEMVRGALSLDDGALTFRKPVQDEEPLKRRVGFWRQLGRFLSFSVDKIARMPMWTWRAITSRTYRQTTRLLHSDEGADLVGNAYQEAFDVREQALIADAERIADDERRARAEASAPAGHAHVRTTPALWARLRELVFGSLDGSADLSGLGFAPVEDVVPIFGRVSDVLALPDDPWVAPRELVPADFPERVDWYVLALEDPRERLVAAAEHGLDRRLDAERSLSDATAELAHAERSVPEPPFPAAPNAGAGPAARPDPAPSAGSADPGTAQRRDLAPSADVTDPTSAHAPDPAPSAGSADPLPDAASVARPATSSESAAANRDV
;
A
#
# COMPACT_ATOMS: atom_id res chain seq x y z
N MET A 1 20.81 6.29 -11.16
CA MET A 1 21.47 7.56 -10.79
C MET A 1 20.58 8.22 -9.76
N SER A 2 21.13 8.92 -8.77
CA SER A 2 20.31 9.78 -7.90
C SER A 2 19.84 10.97 -8.73
N ASP A 3 18.52 11.19 -8.83
CA ASP A 3 18.00 12.41 -9.44
C ASP A 3 18.54 13.61 -8.66
N ARG A 4 19.17 14.54 -9.39
CA ARG A 4 19.63 15.81 -8.82
C ARG A 4 18.42 16.69 -8.61
N PHE A 5 18.30 17.24 -7.41
CA PHE A 5 17.25 18.19 -7.09
C PHE A 5 17.39 19.49 -7.91
N TRP A 6 18.61 19.89 -8.28
CA TRP A 6 18.85 21.09 -9.08
C TRP A 6 19.07 20.77 -10.58
N PRO A 7 18.15 21.15 -11.49
CA PRO A 7 18.34 21.02 -12.93
C PRO A 7 19.62 21.73 -13.39
N ASP A 8 20.40 21.09 -14.26
CA ASP A 8 21.73 21.53 -14.71
C ASP A 8 22.72 21.91 -13.59
N ALA A 9 22.47 21.48 -12.35
CA ALA A 9 23.17 21.99 -11.16
C ALA A 9 23.08 23.53 -10.99
N LYS A 10 21.95 24.14 -11.36
CA LYS A 10 21.70 25.58 -11.21
C LYS A 10 20.60 25.82 -10.18
N ALA A 11 20.94 26.49 -9.09
CA ALA A 11 19.98 26.83 -8.03
C ALA A 11 19.51 28.29 -8.15
N SER A 12 18.25 28.54 -7.77
CA SER A 12 17.65 29.88 -7.77
C SER A 12 17.08 30.20 -6.40
N ILE A 13 17.61 31.25 -5.79
CA ILE A 13 17.18 31.84 -4.53
C ILE A 13 16.35 33.08 -4.88
N VAL A 14 15.09 33.09 -4.46
CA VAL A 14 14.14 34.18 -4.73
C VAL A 14 13.80 34.88 -3.43
N LEU A 15 14.20 36.14 -3.30
CA LEU A 15 13.78 37.03 -2.22
C LEU A 15 12.50 37.74 -2.64
N ILE A 16 11.35 37.30 -2.11
CA ILE A 16 10.05 37.91 -2.35
C ILE A 16 9.83 39.14 -1.44
N PRO A 17 8.92 40.07 -1.81
CA PRO A 17 8.50 41.15 -0.90
C PRO A 17 7.81 40.59 0.35
N SER A 18 7.78 41.40 1.42
CA SER A 18 7.13 41.10 2.69
C SER A 18 5.59 40.98 2.56
N GLY A 19 4.91 40.40 3.54
CA GLY A 19 3.45 40.39 3.69
C GLY A 19 2.63 39.85 2.49
N GLU A 20 1.41 40.34 2.35
CA GLU A 20 0.35 39.79 1.46
C GLU A 20 0.79 39.62 0.00
N GLN A 21 1.56 40.55 -0.55
CA GLN A 21 2.04 40.43 -1.93
C GLN A 21 3.02 39.26 -2.11
N GLY A 22 3.92 39.05 -1.14
CA GLY A 22 4.82 37.89 -1.12
C GLY A 22 4.06 36.58 -1.01
N GLU A 23 3.06 36.52 -0.14
CA GLU A 23 2.18 35.35 0.02
C GLU A 23 1.38 35.05 -1.26
N SER A 24 0.80 36.06 -1.92
CA SER A 24 0.08 35.90 -3.19
C SER A 24 1.00 35.38 -4.31
N ILE A 25 2.23 35.89 -4.40
CA ILE A 25 3.23 35.39 -5.36
C ILE A 25 3.60 33.93 -5.04
N LEU A 26 3.83 33.59 -3.76
CA LEU A 26 4.19 32.24 -3.33
C LEU A 26 3.03 31.24 -3.52
N ALA A 27 1.79 31.69 -3.33
CA ALA A 27 0.58 30.91 -3.58
C ALA A 27 0.40 30.62 -5.08
N LEU A 28 0.58 31.62 -5.95
CA LEU A 28 0.51 31.42 -7.40
C LEU A 28 1.68 30.57 -7.92
N ALA A 29 2.89 30.77 -7.39
CA ALA A 29 4.04 29.92 -7.68
C ALA A 29 3.76 28.45 -7.34
N ALA A 30 3.12 28.18 -6.20
CA ALA A 30 2.71 26.84 -5.81
C ALA A 30 1.69 26.21 -6.78
N GLN A 31 0.73 27.00 -7.29
CA GLN A 31 -0.19 26.54 -8.33
C GLN A 31 0.54 26.22 -9.65
N TRP A 32 1.48 27.07 -10.08
CA TRP A 32 2.25 26.85 -11.31
C TRP A 32 3.21 25.65 -11.18
N THR A 33 3.81 25.42 -9.99
CA THR A 33 4.54 24.19 -9.67
C THR A 33 3.61 22.97 -9.73
N LYS A 34 2.36 23.05 -9.22
CA LYS A 34 1.38 21.96 -9.33
C LYS A 34 1.03 21.61 -10.79
N MET A 35 1.01 22.61 -11.66
CA MET A 35 0.80 22.42 -13.11
C MET A 35 2.04 21.86 -13.84
N GLY A 36 3.20 21.83 -13.19
CA GLY A 36 4.49 21.46 -13.78
C GLY A 36 5.19 22.58 -14.57
N LEU A 37 4.71 23.83 -14.48
CA LEU A 37 5.28 24.98 -15.20
C LEU A 37 6.61 25.47 -14.59
N LEU A 38 6.73 25.39 -13.26
CA LEU A 38 7.90 25.85 -12.52
C LEU A 38 8.68 24.70 -11.90
N GLY A 39 9.98 24.70 -12.15
CA GLY A 39 10.97 23.89 -11.45
C GLY A 39 11.30 24.40 -10.04
N PRO A 40 12.22 23.72 -9.33
CA PRO A 40 12.51 24.02 -7.93
C PRO A 40 13.23 25.36 -7.74
N ALA A 41 12.90 26.03 -6.63
CA ALA A 41 13.53 27.26 -6.18
C ALA A 41 13.49 27.37 -4.65
N LEU A 42 14.41 28.17 -4.09
CA LEU A 42 14.48 28.53 -2.69
C LEU A 42 13.79 29.88 -2.47
N TRP A 43 12.53 29.85 -2.04
CA TRP A 43 11.71 31.03 -1.80
C TRP A 43 11.97 31.57 -0.39
N VAL A 44 12.56 32.77 -0.30
CA VAL A 44 12.94 33.39 0.98
C VAL A 44 12.04 34.59 1.25
N GLN A 45 11.29 34.52 2.35
CA GLN A 45 10.48 35.61 2.89
C GLN A 45 11.33 36.46 3.86
N PRO A 46 11.23 37.80 3.84
CA PRO A 46 11.93 38.67 4.78
C PRO A 46 11.69 38.29 6.26
N GLU A 47 10.46 37.94 6.60
CA GLU A 47 10.00 37.54 7.94
C GLU A 47 10.66 36.26 8.46
N ARG A 48 11.22 35.44 7.56
CA ARG A 48 11.88 34.15 7.87
C ARG A 48 13.40 34.26 8.03
N VAL A 49 13.95 35.47 8.00
CA VAL A 49 15.39 35.74 8.22
C VAL A 49 15.61 36.12 9.67
N ALA A 50 15.89 35.13 10.52
CA ALA A 50 16.11 35.33 11.94
C ALA A 50 17.53 35.84 12.24
N GLN A 51 17.61 36.99 12.92
CA GLN A 51 18.87 37.53 13.42
C GLN A 51 19.28 36.84 14.72
N THR A 52 20.43 36.18 14.69
CA THR A 52 21.10 35.59 15.86
C THR A 52 22.00 36.64 16.53
N SER A 53 21.98 36.70 17.86
CA SER A 53 22.85 37.60 18.64
C SER A 53 24.35 37.26 18.52
N SER A 54 24.66 36.04 18.09
CA SER A 54 26.01 35.57 17.75
C SER A 54 25.93 34.47 16.68
N GLY A 55 26.65 34.64 15.56
CA GLY A 55 26.73 33.65 14.48
C GLY A 55 26.19 34.16 13.13
N PRO A 56 26.13 33.30 12.10
CA PRO A 56 25.45 33.60 10.85
C PRO A 56 23.92 33.68 11.06
N PRO A 57 23.20 34.48 10.25
CA PRO A 57 21.74 34.54 10.31
C PRO A 57 21.14 33.20 9.87
N ARG A 58 20.05 32.79 10.54
CA ARG A 58 19.28 31.62 10.10
C ARG A 58 18.30 32.08 9.02
N ILE A 59 18.47 31.57 7.80
CA ILE A 59 17.64 31.91 6.64
C ILE A 59 16.83 30.68 6.28
N VAL A 60 15.54 30.68 6.63
CA VAL A 60 14.63 29.61 6.24
C VAL A 60 14.06 29.93 4.85
N ALA A 61 14.26 29.01 3.91
CA ALA A 61 13.65 29.04 2.59
C ALA A 61 12.49 28.04 2.53
N VAL A 62 11.47 28.37 1.75
CA VAL A 62 10.42 27.43 1.34
C VAL A 62 10.79 26.84 0.00
N VAL A 63 10.72 25.52 -0.11
CA VAL A 63 10.81 24.76 -1.36
C VAL A 63 9.42 24.27 -1.72
N LEU A 64 9.03 24.48 -2.97
CA LEU A 64 7.77 24.02 -3.54
C LEU A 64 8.03 22.74 -4.36
N GLY A 65 7.21 21.72 -4.14
CA GLY A 65 7.28 20.46 -4.89
C GLY A 65 5.94 19.75 -4.95
N LEU A 66 5.92 18.58 -5.59
CA LEU A 66 4.76 17.68 -5.64
C LEU A 66 4.98 16.51 -4.67
N GLY A 67 3.98 16.24 -3.85
CA GLY A 67 3.91 15.02 -3.03
C GLY A 67 3.52 13.79 -3.85
N ALA A 68 3.41 12.64 -3.17
CA ALA A 68 2.99 11.38 -3.80
C ALA A 68 1.61 11.50 -4.48
N ASP A 69 0.68 12.19 -3.81
CA ASP A 69 -0.73 12.35 -4.23
C ASP A 69 -0.93 13.45 -5.29
N LEU A 70 0.15 13.96 -5.89
CA LEU A 70 0.17 15.13 -6.79
C LEU A 70 -0.33 16.45 -6.14
N GLU A 71 -0.44 16.48 -4.80
CA GLU A 71 -0.67 17.69 -4.03
C GLU A 71 0.62 18.50 -3.80
N ILE A 72 0.45 19.80 -3.54
CA ILE A 72 1.57 20.71 -3.31
C ILE A 72 2.21 20.41 -1.95
N ALA A 73 3.46 19.95 -1.99
CA ALA A 73 4.32 19.90 -0.82
C ALA A 73 5.03 21.26 -0.65
N ARG A 74 4.89 21.87 0.53
CA ARG A 74 5.70 23.02 0.97
C ARG A 74 6.68 22.52 2.03
N ILE A 75 7.97 22.60 1.74
CA ILE A 75 9.03 22.12 2.63
C ILE A 75 9.86 23.30 3.09
N GLU A 76 9.99 23.47 4.41
CA GLU A 76 10.88 24.48 5.00
C GLU A 76 12.28 23.91 5.15
N VAL A 77 13.29 24.60 4.63
CA VAL A 77 14.69 24.19 4.66
C VAL A 77 15.59 25.34 5.11
N ASP A 78 16.73 25.03 5.72
CA ASP A 78 17.79 26.03 5.87
C ASP A 78 18.43 26.29 4.50
N LEU A 79 18.56 27.57 4.12
CA LEU A 79 19.08 27.99 2.82
C LEU A 79 20.48 27.42 2.54
N PHE A 80 21.37 27.44 3.54
CA PHE A 80 22.75 27.02 3.35
C PHE A 80 22.89 25.51 3.32
N GLU A 81 22.08 24.80 4.12
CA GLU A 81 22.02 23.34 4.05
C GLU A 81 21.51 22.88 2.67
N ALA A 82 20.46 23.51 2.14
CA ALA A 82 19.90 23.18 0.84
C ALA A 82 20.87 23.43 -0.32
N LEU A 83 21.68 24.50 -0.25
CA LEU A 83 22.73 24.80 -1.24
C LEU A 83 23.95 23.88 -1.11
N ALA A 84 24.26 23.38 0.10
CA ALA A 84 25.42 22.51 0.35
C ALA A 84 25.19 21.02 0.00
N ARG A 85 23.94 20.59 -0.20
CA ARG A 85 23.58 19.20 -0.51
C ARG A 85 24.06 18.72 -1.89
N GLU A 86 24.23 19.62 -2.86
CA GLU A 86 24.64 19.29 -4.23
C GLU A 86 25.74 20.21 -4.75
N ALA A 87 26.58 19.71 -5.66
CA ALA A 87 27.59 20.52 -6.33
C ALA A 87 26.94 21.39 -7.41
N LEU A 88 26.82 22.69 -7.13
CA LEU A 88 26.20 23.68 -8.03
C LEU A 88 27.20 24.31 -8.99
N THR A 89 26.77 24.65 -10.20
CA THR A 89 27.54 25.42 -11.20
C THR A 89 27.14 26.89 -11.22
N VAL A 90 25.86 27.20 -10.97
CA VAL A 90 25.33 28.57 -10.92
C VAL A 90 24.38 28.70 -9.72
N VAL A 91 24.55 29.77 -8.96
CA VAL A 91 23.59 30.19 -7.93
C VAL A 91 23.04 31.55 -8.34
N ARG A 92 21.72 31.64 -8.52
CA ARG A 92 21.02 32.90 -8.80
C ARG A 92 20.45 33.44 -7.50
N LEU A 93 20.69 34.71 -7.21
CA LEU A 93 20.00 35.43 -6.15
C LEU A 93 19.17 36.54 -6.80
N VAL A 94 17.85 36.35 -6.83
CA VAL A 94 16.91 37.29 -7.46
C VAL A 94 16.11 37.99 -6.37
N LYS A 95 16.34 39.30 -6.23
CA LYS A 95 15.58 40.19 -5.36
C LYS A 95 14.39 40.73 -6.12
N LEU A 96 13.18 40.37 -5.70
CA LEU A 96 11.96 40.92 -6.29
C LEU A 96 11.49 42.15 -5.51
N ARG A 97 11.47 43.29 -6.18
CA ARG A 97 10.69 44.47 -5.77
C ARG A 97 9.46 44.56 -6.65
N SER A 98 8.28 44.58 -6.03
CA SER A 98 7.05 44.90 -6.73
C SER A 98 6.48 46.22 -6.18
N ALA A 99 6.16 47.15 -7.07
CA ALA A 99 5.81 48.53 -6.73
C ALA A 99 4.30 48.66 -6.48
N ALA A 100 3.84 48.15 -5.32
CA ALA A 100 2.50 48.43 -4.83
C ALA A 100 2.38 49.89 -4.31
N PRO A 101 1.23 50.58 -4.50
CA PRO A 101 1.03 51.96 -4.06
C PRO A 101 1.20 52.19 -2.55
N SER A 102 0.90 51.17 -1.73
CA SER A 102 0.91 51.23 -0.27
C SER A 102 2.31 51.13 0.37
N ARG A 103 3.36 50.87 -0.42
CA ARG A 103 4.73 50.64 0.07
C ARG A 103 5.73 51.41 -0.76
N GLU A 104 6.14 52.57 -0.25
CA GLU A 104 7.09 53.45 -0.94
C GLU A 104 8.52 52.86 -0.97
N LEU A 105 9.04 52.41 0.17
CA LEU A 105 10.34 51.75 0.29
C LEU A 105 10.27 50.71 1.43
N ASP A 106 10.55 49.43 1.15
CA ASP A 106 10.75 48.42 2.20
C ASP A 106 12.25 48.37 2.56
N GLU A 107 12.68 49.32 3.41
CA GLU A 107 14.05 49.38 3.93
C GLU A 107 14.44 48.10 4.68
N GLN A 108 13.47 47.38 5.26
CA GLN A 108 13.71 46.12 5.95
C GLN A 108 14.02 45.01 4.93
N GLN A 109 13.25 44.91 3.84
CA GLN A 109 13.57 44.03 2.72
C GLN A 109 14.95 44.33 2.13
N ASP A 110 15.36 45.59 2.05
CA ASP A 110 16.68 45.97 1.54
C ASP A 110 17.82 45.54 2.46
N LEU A 111 17.70 45.80 3.77
CA LEU A 111 18.66 45.33 4.77
C LEU A 111 18.76 43.80 4.81
N ILE A 112 17.63 43.10 4.66
CA ILE A 112 17.55 41.64 4.65
C ILE A 112 18.14 41.08 3.35
N ALA A 113 17.79 41.62 2.19
CA ALA A 113 18.31 41.18 0.90
C ALA A 113 19.83 41.37 0.82
N GLU A 114 20.35 42.51 1.30
CA GLU A 114 21.77 42.78 1.40
C GLU A 114 22.47 41.78 2.35
N ARG A 115 21.83 41.45 3.48
CA ARG A 115 22.34 40.43 4.41
C ARG A 115 22.37 39.03 3.79
N VAL A 116 21.29 38.60 3.14
CA VAL A 116 21.25 37.30 2.44
C VAL A 116 22.33 37.25 1.36
N ARG A 117 22.48 38.32 0.57
CA ARG A 117 23.55 38.46 -0.44
C ARG A 117 24.95 38.34 0.17
N GLU A 118 25.21 39.03 1.27
CA GLU A 118 26.50 39.00 1.98
C GLU A 118 26.87 37.56 2.39
N TYR A 119 25.93 36.84 3.01
CA TYR A 119 26.18 35.49 3.51
C TYR A 119 26.19 34.43 2.41
N VAL A 120 25.30 34.51 1.41
CA VAL A 120 25.36 33.64 0.21
C VAL A 120 26.70 33.79 -0.49
N ARG A 121 27.21 35.02 -0.66
CA ARG A 121 28.55 35.27 -1.21
C ARG A 121 29.67 34.67 -0.37
N LYS A 122 29.57 34.70 0.96
CA LYS A 122 30.54 34.08 1.89
C LYS A 122 30.48 32.55 1.90
N SER A 123 29.32 31.95 1.59
CA SER A 123 29.16 30.49 1.51
C SER A 123 29.56 29.89 0.15
N MET A 124 29.73 30.69 -0.90
CA MET A 124 30.20 30.18 -2.19
C MET A 124 31.62 29.59 -2.06
N PRO A 125 31.92 28.46 -2.73
CA PRO A 125 33.27 27.91 -2.74
C PRO A 125 34.26 28.92 -3.30
N MET A 126 35.39 29.11 -2.62
CA MET A 126 36.48 29.96 -3.11
C MET A 126 37.10 29.35 -4.39
N PRO A 127 37.38 30.14 -5.44
CA PRO A 127 38.03 29.63 -6.64
C PRO A 127 39.43 29.11 -6.27
N ASN A 128 39.67 27.82 -6.50
CA ASN A 128 40.98 27.21 -6.30
C ASN A 128 41.93 27.66 -7.43
N PRO A 129 43.02 28.41 -7.13
CA PRO A 129 43.90 28.96 -8.16
C PRO A 129 44.69 27.90 -8.95
N GLY A 130 44.69 26.63 -8.50
CA GLY A 130 45.34 25.52 -9.20
C GLY A 130 44.39 24.59 -9.99
N ALA A 131 43.08 24.84 -10.00
CA ALA A 131 42.10 24.00 -10.69
C ALA A 131 41.95 24.41 -12.18
N PRO A 132 41.68 23.46 -13.11
CA PRO A 132 41.37 23.80 -14.50
C PRO A 132 40.05 24.60 -14.58
N ILE A 133 39.86 25.38 -15.66
CA ILE A 133 38.73 26.30 -15.81
C ILE A 133 37.36 25.60 -15.70
N VAL A 134 37.29 24.31 -16.07
CA VAL A 134 36.06 23.49 -15.98
C VAL A 134 35.68 23.14 -14.53
N ASP A 135 36.65 23.11 -13.62
CA ASP A 135 36.48 22.85 -12.18
C ASP A 135 36.43 24.16 -11.36
N GLN A 136 36.21 25.32 -12.00
CA GLN A 136 36.11 26.60 -11.30
C GLN A 136 34.82 26.74 -10.48
N ALA A 137 34.91 27.58 -9.45
CA ALA A 137 33.86 27.78 -8.46
C ALA A 137 32.50 28.19 -9.06
N ALA A 138 31.44 27.72 -8.41
CA ALA A 138 30.05 28.03 -8.74
C ALA A 138 29.83 29.55 -8.91
N GLU A 139 29.22 29.97 -10.02
CA GLU A 139 29.01 31.38 -10.32
C GLU A 139 27.81 31.94 -9.56
N LEU A 140 28.03 32.92 -8.67
CA LEU A 140 26.97 33.69 -8.04
C LEU A 140 26.51 34.83 -8.95
N LYS A 141 25.27 34.77 -9.43
CA LYS A 141 24.64 35.81 -10.25
C LYS A 141 23.54 36.51 -9.43
N TYR A 142 23.65 37.83 -9.27
CA TYR A 142 22.65 38.65 -8.57
C TYR A 142 21.86 39.53 -9.55
N ALA A 143 20.53 39.50 -9.42
CA ALA A 143 19.63 40.36 -10.16
C ALA A 143 18.58 40.98 -9.22
N THR A 144 18.25 42.25 -9.43
CA THR A 144 17.08 42.89 -8.81
C THR A 144 16.01 43.08 -9.86
N LEU A 145 14.88 42.38 -9.72
CA LEU A 145 13.72 42.53 -10.59
C LEU A 145 12.78 43.58 -10.00
N ILE A 146 12.43 44.59 -10.79
CA ILE A 146 11.45 45.62 -10.47
C ILE A 146 10.23 45.42 -11.36
N CYS A 147 9.09 45.07 -10.75
CA CYS A 147 7.79 45.01 -11.39
C CYS A 147 6.91 46.17 -10.92
N ALA A 148 6.14 46.80 -11.81
CA ALA A 148 5.24 47.91 -11.47
C ALA A 148 4.01 47.91 -12.40
N PRO A 149 2.84 48.36 -11.93
CA PRO A 149 1.70 48.69 -12.78
C PRO A 149 2.02 49.88 -13.73
N THR A 150 1.36 49.96 -14.88
CA THR A 150 1.63 51.00 -15.89
C THR A 150 1.29 52.42 -15.41
N GLU A 151 0.37 52.55 -14.48
CA GLU A 151 -0.01 53.84 -13.87
C GLU A 151 1.05 54.40 -12.90
N PHE A 152 2.06 53.60 -12.53
CA PHE A 152 3.06 53.97 -11.53
C PHE A 152 4.30 54.65 -12.13
N GLN A 153 4.62 55.87 -11.68
CA GLN A 153 5.79 56.60 -12.16
C GLN A 153 7.10 56.04 -11.58
N LEU A 154 7.82 55.24 -12.37
CA LEU A 154 9.04 54.54 -11.94
C LEU A 154 10.21 55.46 -11.54
N LYS A 155 10.22 56.74 -11.94
CA LYS A 155 11.41 57.62 -11.91
C LYS A 155 12.09 57.65 -10.53
N GLN A 156 11.33 57.97 -9.48
CA GLN A 156 11.84 58.03 -8.09
C GLN A 156 12.33 56.68 -7.54
N ARG A 157 11.94 55.55 -8.16
CA ARG A 157 12.33 54.19 -7.75
C ARG A 157 13.44 53.57 -8.61
N VAL A 158 13.97 54.28 -9.61
CA VAL A 158 15.14 53.85 -10.42
C VAL A 158 16.39 54.69 -10.13
N ASP A 159 16.25 55.87 -9.50
CA ASP A 159 17.39 56.73 -9.16
C ASP A 159 18.45 56.02 -8.27
N TRP A 160 18.04 55.07 -7.42
CA TRP A 160 18.97 54.20 -6.64
C TRP A 160 19.42 52.94 -7.41
N ALA A 161 18.79 52.56 -8.51
CA ALA A 161 19.14 51.35 -9.27
C ALA A 161 20.57 51.38 -9.82
N GLY A 162 21.10 52.57 -10.13
CA GLY A 162 22.51 52.75 -10.50
C GLY A 162 23.51 52.51 -9.35
N SER A 163 23.03 52.43 -8.10
CA SER A 163 23.82 52.08 -6.91
C SER A 163 23.62 50.63 -6.46
N GLU A 164 22.57 49.94 -6.92
CA GLU A 164 22.35 48.52 -6.64
C GLU A 164 23.51 47.69 -7.24
N TYR A 165 23.92 46.64 -6.54
CA TYR A 165 24.92 45.71 -7.04
C TYR A 165 24.33 44.76 -8.09
N GLY A 166 25.14 44.30 -9.05
CA GLY A 166 24.71 43.33 -10.06
C GLY A 166 23.93 43.96 -11.22
N VAL A 167 22.89 43.26 -11.66
CA VAL A 167 22.01 43.66 -12.77
C VAL A 167 20.64 44.08 -12.22
N VAL A 168 20.14 45.24 -12.64
CA VAL A 168 18.75 45.64 -12.37
C VAL A 168 17.91 45.34 -13.60
N VAL A 169 16.87 44.55 -13.42
CA VAL A 169 15.91 44.17 -14.46
C VAL A 169 14.59 44.88 -14.16
N ILE A 170 14.12 45.70 -15.08
CA ILE A 170 12.82 46.37 -15.00
C ILE A 170 11.86 45.60 -15.90
N ALA A 171 10.76 45.09 -15.37
CA ALA A 171 9.69 44.53 -16.19
C ALA A 171 9.00 45.67 -16.97
N SER A 172 8.87 45.52 -18.28
CA SER A 172 8.09 46.45 -19.12
C SER A 172 6.63 46.37 -18.68
N PRO A 173 5.98 47.46 -18.25
CA PRO A 173 4.63 47.43 -17.69
C PRO A 173 3.58 47.38 -18.83
N GLU A 174 3.70 46.36 -19.67
CA GLU A 174 2.95 46.09 -20.89
C GLU A 174 2.55 44.61 -20.84
N ASP A 175 1.26 44.31 -20.65
CA ASP A 175 0.73 42.96 -20.79
C ASP A 175 0.37 42.71 -22.26
N ARG A 176 0.69 41.52 -22.77
CA ARG A 176 0.47 41.14 -24.17
C ARG A 176 0.21 39.65 -24.28
N SER A 177 -0.90 39.29 -24.92
CA SER A 177 -1.23 37.88 -25.20
C SER A 177 -0.34 37.23 -26.26
N SER A 178 0.36 38.01 -27.08
CA SER A 178 1.36 37.52 -28.05
C SER A 178 2.38 38.59 -28.41
N PRO A 179 3.54 38.23 -29.01
CA PRO A 179 4.50 39.22 -29.53
C PRO A 179 3.88 40.21 -30.54
N TRP A 180 2.81 39.79 -31.24
CA TRP A 180 2.15 40.53 -32.31
C TRP A 180 0.92 41.32 -31.85
N SER A 181 0.43 41.12 -30.61
CA SER A 181 -0.69 41.89 -30.07
C SER A 181 -0.25 43.29 -29.61
N GLY A 182 -1.17 44.25 -29.65
CA GLY A 182 -0.97 45.57 -29.05
C GLY A 182 -0.81 45.51 -27.53
N ASP A 183 -0.25 46.57 -26.95
CA ASP A 183 -0.03 46.69 -25.51
C ASP A 183 -1.34 46.82 -24.73
N ALA A 184 -1.51 45.99 -23.71
CA ALA A 184 -2.46 46.21 -22.63
C ALA A 184 -1.74 46.78 -21.40
N PHE A 185 -2.42 47.64 -20.65
CA PHE A 185 -1.87 48.21 -19.42
C PHE A 185 -1.95 47.20 -18.27
N VAL A 186 -0.84 47.03 -17.56
CA VAL A 186 -0.75 46.29 -16.30
C VAL A 186 -1.37 47.15 -15.20
N ARG A 187 -2.39 46.65 -14.52
CA ARG A 187 -3.06 47.29 -13.37
C ARG A 187 -2.68 46.58 -12.08
N ASP A 188 -2.84 47.22 -10.94
CA ASP A 188 -2.65 46.58 -9.63
C ASP A 188 -3.87 45.69 -9.27
N ASP A 189 -3.99 44.56 -9.96
CA ASP A 189 -5.03 43.54 -9.76
C ASP A 189 -4.42 42.12 -9.66
N GLU A 190 -5.25 41.07 -9.58
CA GLU A 190 -4.78 39.67 -9.50
C GLU A 190 -3.84 39.28 -10.67
N ARG A 191 -3.98 39.90 -11.85
CA ARG A 191 -3.10 39.65 -13.00
C ARG A 191 -1.70 40.22 -12.78
N PHE A 192 -1.54 41.24 -11.93
CA PHE A 192 -0.23 41.77 -11.58
C PHE A 192 0.65 40.74 -10.86
N VAL A 193 0.05 39.86 -10.05
CA VAL A 193 0.74 38.75 -9.41
C VAL A 193 1.24 37.76 -10.47
N GLY A 194 0.41 37.42 -11.46
CA GLY A 194 0.78 36.59 -12.60
C GLY A 194 1.87 37.20 -13.49
N PHE A 195 1.74 38.48 -13.84
CA PHE A 195 2.75 39.25 -14.56
C PHE A 195 4.09 39.28 -13.80
N THR A 196 4.04 39.53 -12.50
CA THR A 196 5.23 39.56 -11.64
C THR A 196 5.91 38.20 -11.59
N LEU A 197 5.14 37.12 -11.43
CA LEU A 197 5.66 35.75 -11.42
C LEU A 197 6.21 35.33 -12.79
N LEU A 198 5.59 35.74 -13.90
CA LEU A 198 6.05 35.49 -15.27
C LEU A 198 7.46 36.08 -15.52
N HIS A 199 7.66 37.35 -15.15
CA HIS A 199 8.97 37.99 -15.22
C HIS A 199 9.97 37.35 -14.25
N LEU A 200 9.55 37.06 -13.01
CA LEU A 200 10.41 36.43 -12.01
C LEU A 200 10.90 35.05 -12.46
N ALA A 201 10.01 34.18 -12.92
CA ALA A 201 10.34 32.85 -13.41
C ALA A 201 11.31 32.90 -14.60
N SER A 202 11.15 33.89 -15.49
CA SER A 202 12.03 34.08 -16.64
C SER A 202 13.41 34.60 -16.24
N VAL A 203 13.47 35.57 -15.33
CA VAL A 203 14.74 36.11 -14.79
C VAL A 203 15.48 35.04 -14.00
N ALA A 204 14.79 34.34 -13.09
CA ALA A 204 15.37 33.32 -12.23
C ALA A 204 15.56 31.94 -12.91
N GLY A 205 15.15 31.77 -14.17
CA GLY A 205 15.33 30.51 -14.92
C GLY A 205 14.55 29.35 -14.31
N LEU A 206 13.31 29.59 -13.88
CA LEU A 206 12.45 28.63 -13.16
C LEU A 206 11.55 27.81 -14.09
N TRP A 207 11.49 28.10 -15.39
CA TRP A 207 10.63 27.36 -16.31
C TRP A 207 11.08 25.92 -16.45
N SER A 208 10.17 24.97 -16.23
CA SER A 208 10.42 23.55 -16.47
C SER A 208 10.89 23.33 -17.91
N GLY A 209 11.99 22.59 -18.08
CA GLY A 209 12.63 22.39 -19.39
C GLY A 209 13.49 23.54 -19.90
N VAL A 210 13.45 24.73 -19.29
CA VAL A 210 14.32 25.88 -19.65
C VAL A 210 14.99 26.45 -18.38
N PRO A 211 15.98 25.73 -17.80
CA PRO A 211 16.61 26.08 -16.53
C PRO A 211 17.65 27.22 -16.66
N THR A 212 17.47 28.14 -17.60
CA THR A 212 18.42 29.24 -17.89
C THR A 212 17.68 30.57 -17.81
N GLY A 213 18.14 31.46 -16.93
CA GLY A 213 17.53 32.76 -16.70
C GLY A 213 17.82 33.77 -17.81
N SER A 214 16.94 34.74 -18.03
CA SER A 214 17.06 35.72 -19.13
C SER A 214 18.39 36.48 -19.13
N PHE A 215 18.94 36.79 -17.95
CA PHE A 215 20.22 37.50 -17.81
C PHE A 215 21.45 36.64 -18.10
N GLU A 216 21.29 35.32 -18.27
CA GLU A 216 22.38 34.41 -18.62
C GLU A 216 22.55 34.23 -20.13
N LEU A 217 21.51 34.56 -20.91
CA LEU A 217 21.51 34.44 -22.37
C LEU A 217 22.38 35.53 -23.04
N VAL A 218 22.61 36.65 -22.36
CA VAL A 218 23.45 37.74 -22.85
C VAL A 218 24.88 37.50 -22.38
N ARG A 219 25.79 37.27 -23.34
CA ARG A 219 27.24 37.22 -23.07
C ARG A 219 27.70 38.58 -22.52
N ARG A 220 28.28 38.57 -21.32
CA ARG A 220 28.82 39.79 -20.69
C ARG A 220 29.98 40.36 -21.50
N GLU A 221 29.91 41.66 -21.78
CA GLU A 221 31.13 42.48 -21.71
C GLU A 221 31.47 42.67 -20.21
N GLU A 222 32.77 42.70 -19.88
CA GLU A 222 33.29 42.48 -18.52
C GLU A 222 32.94 43.60 -17.50
N SER A 223 32.20 44.62 -17.92
CA SER A 223 31.83 45.82 -17.16
C SER A 223 30.43 45.79 -16.53
N GLY A 224 29.66 44.70 -16.69
CA GLY A 224 28.20 44.63 -16.40
C GLY A 224 27.71 44.92 -14.97
N HIS A 225 28.56 45.32 -14.04
CA HIS A 225 28.16 45.90 -12.75
C HIS A 225 27.45 47.25 -13.00
N ARG A 226 26.22 47.41 -12.47
CA ARG A 226 25.35 48.59 -12.65
C ARG A 226 24.76 48.72 -14.06
N SER A 227 24.34 47.60 -14.65
CA SER A 227 23.54 47.60 -15.88
C SER A 227 22.03 47.53 -15.56
N VAL A 228 21.24 48.37 -16.23
CA VAL A 228 19.77 48.42 -16.12
C VAL A 228 19.16 47.89 -17.41
N TRP A 229 18.34 46.84 -17.31
CA TRP A 229 17.81 46.08 -18.44
C TRP A 229 16.29 46.16 -18.44
N LEU A 230 15.68 46.40 -19.61
CA LEU A 230 14.23 46.29 -19.78
C LEU A 230 13.89 44.84 -20.18
N SER A 231 13.07 44.17 -19.37
CA SER A 231 12.58 42.82 -19.62
C SER A 231 11.20 42.88 -20.28
N ARG A 232 11.08 42.22 -21.43
CA ARG A 232 9.81 41.85 -22.07
C ARG A 232 9.82 40.34 -22.22
N VAL A 233 8.76 39.68 -21.75
CA VAL A 233 8.71 38.22 -21.61
C VAL A 233 7.46 37.69 -22.33
N PHE A 234 7.65 36.65 -23.13
CA PHE A 234 6.58 35.87 -23.73
C PHE A 234 6.89 34.40 -23.49
N VAL A 235 5.91 33.66 -23.00
CA VAL A 235 6.05 32.22 -22.70
C VAL A 235 4.94 31.48 -23.42
N ASN A 236 5.33 30.50 -24.23
CA ASN A 236 4.43 29.51 -24.79
C ASN A 236 4.81 28.16 -24.17
N ALA A 237 3.94 27.60 -23.34
CA ALA A 237 4.19 26.38 -22.58
C ALA A 237 3.33 25.25 -23.11
N VAL A 238 3.96 24.11 -23.42
CA VAL A 238 3.26 22.89 -23.85
C VAL A 238 3.21 21.91 -22.67
N LEU A 239 2.01 21.71 -22.11
CA LEU A 239 1.79 20.85 -20.94
C LEU A 239 1.45 19.41 -21.37
N THR A 240 2.48 18.62 -21.69
CA THR A 240 2.32 17.19 -22.06
C THR A 240 2.33 16.26 -20.85
N GLU A 241 3.37 16.33 -20.03
CA GLU A 241 3.66 15.35 -18.99
C GLU A 241 2.69 15.41 -17.81
N SER A 242 2.34 16.61 -17.33
CA SER A 242 1.43 16.77 -16.20
C SER A 242 -0.01 16.38 -16.52
N LEU A 243 -0.44 16.49 -17.77
CA LEU A 243 -1.73 15.95 -18.21
C LEU A 243 -1.68 14.42 -18.31
N GLY A 244 -0.70 13.86 -19.02
CA GLY A 244 -0.55 12.40 -19.17
C GLY A 244 -0.45 11.68 -17.83
N ARG A 245 0.39 12.18 -16.91
CA ARG A 245 0.54 11.62 -15.57
C ARG A 245 -0.72 11.74 -14.72
N ARG A 246 -1.46 12.87 -14.80
CA ARG A 246 -2.74 13.02 -14.09
C ARG A 246 -3.82 12.11 -14.63
N THR A 247 -3.93 11.96 -15.95
CA THR A 247 -4.88 11.03 -16.58
C THR A 247 -4.53 9.59 -16.22
N ALA A 248 -3.25 9.20 -16.26
CA ALA A 248 -2.82 7.86 -15.86
C ALA A 248 -3.08 7.58 -14.36
N ALA A 249 -2.77 8.54 -13.48
CA ALA A 249 -3.05 8.41 -12.05
C ALA A 249 -4.55 8.36 -11.76
N TYR A 250 -5.36 9.16 -12.47
CA TYR A 250 -6.82 9.11 -12.38
C TYR A 250 -7.36 7.76 -12.84
N VAL A 251 -6.95 7.27 -14.01
CA VAL A 251 -7.38 5.95 -14.53
C VAL A 251 -6.94 4.81 -13.62
N LEU A 252 -5.75 4.87 -13.01
CA LEU A 252 -5.32 3.85 -12.04
C LEU A 252 -6.09 3.92 -10.72
N ALA A 253 -6.36 5.12 -10.20
CA ALA A 253 -7.17 5.29 -9.00
C ALA A 253 -8.63 4.87 -9.23
N GLU A 254 -9.16 5.14 -10.41
CA GLU A 254 -10.51 4.75 -10.84
C GLU A 254 -10.58 3.27 -11.21
N ALA A 255 -9.52 2.64 -11.73
CA ALA A 255 -9.47 1.18 -11.91
C ALA A 255 -9.27 0.41 -10.59
N ALA A 256 -8.73 1.06 -9.55
CA ALA A 256 -8.62 0.50 -8.21
C ALA A 256 -9.93 0.59 -7.39
N ARG A 257 -10.97 1.24 -7.92
CA ARG A 257 -12.29 1.36 -7.29
C ARG A 257 -13.21 0.21 -7.71
N PRO A 258 -13.77 -0.58 -6.78
CA PRO A 258 -14.68 -1.67 -7.13
C PRO A 258 -16.03 -1.20 -7.71
N ASP A 259 -16.42 0.05 -7.45
CA ASP A 259 -17.62 0.74 -7.95
C ASP A 259 -17.42 1.48 -9.28
N SER A 260 -16.28 1.26 -9.94
CA SER A 260 -15.84 1.99 -11.13
C SER A 260 -16.59 1.66 -12.41
N LEU A 261 -17.16 2.70 -13.03
CA LEU A 261 -17.79 2.61 -14.35
C LEU A 261 -16.79 2.29 -15.48
N LEU A 262 -15.48 2.36 -15.25
CA LEU A 262 -14.46 1.93 -16.24
C LEU A 262 -14.41 0.41 -16.40
N VAL A 263 -14.94 -0.34 -15.44
CA VAL A 263 -14.99 -1.82 -15.45
C VAL A 263 -16.44 -2.33 -15.59
N ASP A 264 -17.43 -1.45 -15.77
CA ASP A 264 -18.82 -1.87 -15.91
C ASP A 264 -19.04 -2.71 -17.20
N PRO A 265 -19.49 -3.98 -17.09
CA PRO A 265 -19.71 -4.85 -18.25
C PRO A 265 -20.83 -4.34 -19.18
N SER A 266 -21.65 -3.38 -18.74
CA SER A 266 -22.64 -2.71 -19.59
C SER A 266 -22.07 -1.56 -20.44
N LEU A 267 -20.85 -1.10 -20.14
CA LEU A 267 -20.19 0.04 -20.81
C LEU A 267 -18.93 -0.35 -21.59
N SER A 268 -18.30 -1.48 -21.27
CA SER A 268 -17.10 -2.00 -21.94
C SER A 268 -17.33 -3.37 -22.58
N ALA A 269 -16.55 -3.69 -23.61
CA ALA A 269 -16.47 -5.05 -24.16
C ALA A 269 -15.44 -5.88 -23.37
N PRO A 270 -15.64 -7.20 -23.21
CA PRO A 270 -14.67 -8.05 -22.54
C PRO A 270 -13.34 -8.14 -23.32
N PRO A 271 -12.20 -8.38 -22.65
CA PRO A 271 -10.94 -8.72 -23.30
C PRO A 271 -11.08 -9.85 -24.35
N PRO A 272 -10.31 -9.82 -25.46
CA PRO A 272 -10.43 -10.81 -26.52
C PRO A 272 -10.07 -12.21 -26.00
N GLY A 273 -10.99 -13.16 -26.12
CA GLY A 273 -10.83 -14.51 -25.56
C GLY A 273 -11.37 -14.67 -24.13
N THR A 274 -12.14 -13.70 -23.64
CA THR A 274 -12.93 -13.78 -22.39
C THR A 274 -14.39 -13.40 -22.65
N ALA A 275 -15.29 -13.84 -21.77
CA ALA A 275 -16.70 -13.44 -21.75
C ALA A 275 -17.11 -13.04 -20.34
N PHE A 276 -17.93 -11.99 -20.20
CA PHE A 276 -18.47 -11.60 -18.89
C PHE A 276 -19.49 -12.62 -18.40
N ILE A 277 -19.44 -12.95 -17.11
CA ILE A 277 -20.47 -13.73 -16.43
C ILE A 277 -21.73 -12.85 -16.31
N ASP A 278 -22.90 -13.39 -16.68
CA ASP A 278 -24.19 -12.71 -16.52
C ASP A 278 -24.52 -12.49 -15.02
N ASP A 279 -25.08 -11.33 -14.68
CA ASP A 279 -25.47 -10.94 -13.30
C ASP A 279 -26.33 -12.00 -12.56
N ALA A 280 -27.04 -12.87 -13.29
CA ALA A 280 -27.82 -13.98 -12.73
C ALA A 280 -26.97 -15.16 -12.22
N ASP A 281 -25.84 -15.43 -12.87
CA ASP A 281 -24.97 -16.59 -12.60
C ASP A 281 -23.76 -16.25 -11.72
N VAL A 282 -23.45 -14.97 -11.53
CA VAL A 282 -22.37 -14.45 -10.66
C VAL A 282 -22.30 -15.16 -9.29
N SER A 283 -23.46 -15.39 -8.65
CA SER A 283 -23.50 -16.07 -7.34
C SER A 283 -22.99 -17.52 -7.39
N GLY A 284 -23.24 -18.24 -8.49
CA GLY A 284 -22.75 -19.61 -8.69
C GLY A 284 -21.23 -19.66 -8.87
N TYR A 285 -20.68 -18.73 -9.66
CA TYR A 285 -19.22 -18.62 -9.83
C TYR A 285 -18.51 -18.16 -8.56
N ILE A 286 -19.14 -17.32 -7.71
CA ILE A 286 -18.61 -16.98 -6.38
C ILE A 286 -18.54 -18.24 -5.48
N ASP A 287 -19.60 -19.06 -5.45
CA ASP A 287 -19.61 -20.32 -4.69
C ASP A 287 -18.53 -21.30 -5.18
N GLU A 288 -18.29 -21.36 -6.49
CA GLU A 288 -17.19 -22.14 -7.09
C GLU A 288 -15.82 -21.56 -6.74
N MET A 289 -15.64 -20.25 -6.79
CA MET A 289 -14.41 -19.57 -6.38
C MET A 289 -14.08 -19.83 -4.91
N VAL A 290 -15.07 -19.74 -4.01
CA VAL A 290 -14.90 -20.02 -2.57
C VAL A 290 -14.57 -21.51 -2.35
N ARG A 291 -15.25 -22.43 -3.03
CA ARG A 291 -14.99 -23.87 -2.96
C ARG A 291 -13.59 -24.22 -3.49
N GLY A 292 -13.20 -23.60 -4.60
CA GLY A 292 -11.88 -23.69 -5.19
C GLY A 292 -10.81 -23.22 -4.21
N ALA A 293 -10.95 -22.02 -3.64
CA ALA A 293 -10.04 -21.45 -2.65
C ALA A 293 -9.89 -22.35 -1.41
N LEU A 294 -11.00 -22.88 -0.87
CA LEU A 294 -10.97 -23.81 0.26
C LEU A 294 -10.33 -25.16 -0.07
N SER A 295 -10.31 -25.59 -1.34
CA SER A 295 -9.66 -26.83 -1.76
C SER A 295 -8.13 -26.72 -1.95
N LEU A 296 -7.59 -25.50 -2.02
CA LEU A 296 -6.17 -25.27 -2.28
C LEU A 296 -5.26 -25.84 -1.16
N ASP A 297 -4.08 -26.31 -1.57
CA ASP A 297 -3.00 -26.79 -0.69
C ASP A 297 -3.47 -27.91 0.26
N ASP A 298 -4.06 -28.98 -0.31
CA ASP A 298 -4.74 -30.09 0.39
C ASP A 298 -5.84 -29.65 1.37
N GLY A 299 -6.51 -28.55 1.05
CA GLY A 299 -7.48 -27.92 1.93
C GLY A 299 -6.84 -27.34 3.20
N ALA A 300 -5.71 -26.63 3.06
CA ALA A 300 -5.04 -25.95 4.17
C ALA A 300 -5.95 -24.92 4.89
N LEU A 301 -6.96 -24.39 4.19
CA LEU A 301 -7.97 -23.49 4.73
C LEU A 301 -9.20 -24.21 5.33
N THR A 302 -9.28 -25.55 5.21
CA THR A 302 -10.38 -26.34 5.80
C THR A 302 -10.14 -26.63 7.27
N PHE A 303 -11.20 -26.57 8.08
CA PHE A 303 -11.13 -26.93 9.48
C PHE A 303 -10.94 -28.44 9.66
N ARG A 304 -9.77 -28.84 10.18
CA ARG A 304 -9.47 -30.22 10.56
C ARG A 304 -9.64 -30.39 12.07
N LYS A 305 -10.68 -31.12 12.49
CA LYS A 305 -10.91 -31.45 13.91
C LYS A 305 -9.70 -32.25 14.45
N PRO A 306 -9.10 -31.89 15.60
CA PRO A 306 -8.00 -32.66 16.18
C PRO A 306 -8.47 -34.07 16.54
N VAL A 307 -7.67 -35.07 16.16
CA VAL A 307 -7.88 -36.46 16.57
C VAL A 307 -7.56 -36.56 18.07
N GLN A 308 -8.52 -37.05 18.85
CA GLN A 308 -8.28 -37.35 20.27
C GLN A 308 -7.63 -38.74 20.35
N ASP A 309 -6.40 -38.80 20.86
CA ASP A 309 -5.72 -40.07 21.13
C ASP A 309 -6.45 -40.83 22.25
N GLU A 310 -6.70 -42.14 22.05
CA GLU A 310 -7.37 -42.99 23.04
C GLU A 310 -6.50 -43.17 24.30
N GLU A 311 -7.08 -42.95 25.50
CA GLU A 311 -6.36 -43.15 26.76
C GLU A 311 -5.81 -44.59 26.89
N PRO A 312 -4.51 -44.78 27.25
CA PRO A 312 -3.94 -46.11 27.36
C PRO A 312 -4.57 -46.93 28.50
N LEU A 313 -5.02 -48.15 28.16
CA LEU A 313 -5.72 -49.10 29.04
C LEU A 313 -4.99 -49.36 30.38
N LYS A 314 -5.58 -48.85 31.47
CA LYS A 314 -5.09 -48.92 32.86
C LYS A 314 -5.02 -50.38 33.36
N ARG A 315 -3.81 -50.97 33.38
CA ARG A 315 -3.55 -52.34 33.88
C ARG A 315 -3.61 -52.43 35.42
N ARG A 316 -4.51 -53.24 35.96
CA ARG A 316 -4.58 -53.55 37.41
C ARG A 316 -3.41 -54.45 37.84
N VAL A 317 -2.66 -54.05 38.86
CA VAL A 317 -1.57 -54.82 39.47
C VAL A 317 -1.88 -55.01 40.96
N GLY A 318 -1.75 -56.24 41.48
CA GLY A 318 -2.02 -56.53 42.89
C GLY A 318 -0.93 -56.01 43.83
N PHE A 319 -1.34 -55.55 45.03
CA PHE A 319 -0.50 -54.93 46.06
C PHE A 319 0.83 -55.68 46.30
N TRP A 320 0.80 -56.99 46.56
CA TRP A 320 2.01 -57.78 46.81
C TRP A 320 2.98 -57.85 45.62
N ARG A 321 2.46 -57.80 44.39
CA ARG A 321 3.28 -57.74 43.17
C ARG A 321 3.91 -56.36 42.98
N GLN A 322 3.23 -55.30 43.41
CA GLN A 322 3.75 -53.94 43.42
C GLN A 322 4.79 -53.74 44.54
N LEU A 323 4.55 -54.29 45.74
CA LEU A 323 5.52 -54.30 46.84
C LEU A 323 6.77 -55.13 46.50
N GLY A 324 6.61 -56.29 45.85
CA GLY A 324 7.74 -57.08 45.35
C GLY A 324 8.56 -56.35 44.29
N ARG A 325 7.90 -55.64 43.35
CA ARG A 325 8.57 -54.77 42.38
C ARG A 325 9.30 -53.62 43.08
N PHE A 326 8.65 -52.92 44.00
CA PHE A 326 9.25 -51.84 44.80
C PHE A 326 10.48 -52.33 45.56
N LEU A 327 10.41 -53.45 46.28
CA LEU A 327 11.56 -54.01 46.98
C LEU A 327 12.68 -54.41 46.01
N SER A 328 12.37 -55.08 44.88
CA SER A 328 13.40 -55.41 43.88
C SER A 328 14.10 -54.19 43.27
N PHE A 329 13.38 -53.05 43.17
CA PHE A 329 13.89 -51.78 42.67
C PHE A 329 14.67 -50.99 43.74
N SER A 330 14.24 -51.07 45.01
CA SER A 330 14.80 -50.26 46.10
C SER A 330 15.85 -50.99 46.94
N VAL A 331 15.99 -52.32 46.87
CA VAL A 331 16.98 -53.09 47.65
C VAL A 331 18.41 -52.62 47.41
N ASP A 332 18.80 -52.29 46.17
CA ASP A 332 20.13 -51.76 45.88
C ASP A 332 20.35 -50.38 46.54
N LYS A 333 19.33 -49.51 46.56
CA LYS A 333 19.40 -48.22 47.27
C LYS A 333 19.44 -48.37 48.78
N ILE A 334 18.67 -49.30 49.35
CA ILE A 334 18.66 -49.60 50.80
C ILE A 334 19.99 -50.21 51.24
N ALA A 335 20.55 -51.15 50.46
CA ALA A 335 21.85 -51.78 50.75
C ALA A 335 23.01 -50.77 50.73
N ARG A 336 22.92 -49.71 49.91
CA ARG A 336 23.91 -48.63 49.87
C ARG A 336 23.75 -47.61 51.00
N MET A 337 22.58 -47.48 51.65
CA MET A 337 22.34 -46.47 52.70
C MET A 337 23.41 -46.42 53.81
N PRO A 338 23.88 -47.54 54.41
CA PRO A 338 24.90 -47.48 55.47
C PRO A 338 26.22 -46.85 54.99
N MET A 339 26.61 -47.09 53.74
CA MET A 339 27.78 -46.45 53.11
C MET A 339 27.58 -44.94 52.99
N TRP A 340 26.39 -44.50 52.57
CA TRP A 340 26.04 -43.08 52.48
C TRP A 340 25.97 -42.39 53.84
N THR A 341 25.41 -43.05 54.86
CA THR A 341 25.39 -42.52 56.24
C THR A 341 26.80 -42.40 56.81
N TRP A 342 27.66 -43.40 56.59
CA TRP A 342 29.08 -43.33 56.99
C TRP A 342 29.81 -42.19 56.26
N ARG A 343 29.59 -42.02 54.94
CA ARG A 343 30.13 -40.91 54.14
C ARG A 343 29.60 -39.53 54.61
N ALA A 344 28.36 -39.44 55.06
CA ALA A 344 27.82 -38.21 55.63
C ALA A 344 28.49 -37.84 56.95
N ILE A 345 28.81 -38.84 57.79
CA ILE A 345 29.55 -38.64 59.05
C ILE A 345 30.99 -38.22 58.76
N THR A 346 31.71 -38.94 57.88
CA THR A 346 33.11 -38.61 57.58
C THR A 346 33.26 -37.28 56.85
N SER A 347 32.38 -36.95 55.91
CA SER A 347 32.40 -35.63 55.25
C SER A 347 32.08 -34.48 56.22
N ARG A 348 31.27 -34.71 57.25
CA ARG A 348 31.02 -33.71 58.32
C ARG A 348 32.25 -33.49 59.20
N THR A 349 32.97 -34.56 59.57
CA THR A 349 34.23 -34.45 60.31
C THR A 349 35.33 -33.81 59.46
N TYR A 350 35.46 -34.17 58.18
CA TYR A 350 36.43 -33.55 57.27
C TYR A 350 36.19 -32.03 57.13
N ARG A 351 34.93 -31.60 56.93
CA ARG A 351 34.60 -30.16 56.89
C ARG A 351 34.89 -29.43 58.20
N GLN A 352 34.71 -30.09 59.36
CA GLN A 352 35.11 -29.50 60.65
C GLN A 352 36.63 -29.40 60.77
N THR A 353 37.40 -30.42 60.36
CA THR A 353 38.87 -30.34 60.39
C THR A 353 39.43 -29.31 59.42
N THR A 354 38.90 -29.18 58.21
CA THR A 354 39.32 -28.12 57.26
C THR A 354 39.07 -26.73 57.84
N ARG A 355 37.87 -26.50 58.41
CA ARG A 355 37.55 -25.23 59.09
C ARG A 355 38.45 -24.90 60.27
N LEU A 356 38.85 -25.92 61.04
CA LEU A 356 39.71 -25.75 62.21
C LEU A 356 41.21 -25.59 61.88
N LEU A 357 41.68 -26.18 60.78
CA LEU A 357 43.11 -26.22 60.43
C LEU A 357 43.52 -25.22 59.33
N HIS A 358 42.66 -24.96 58.35
CA HIS A 358 43.00 -24.15 57.17
C HIS A 358 42.14 -22.89 56.99
N SER A 359 41.08 -22.71 57.79
CA SER A 359 40.01 -21.70 57.63
C SER A 359 39.25 -21.82 56.29
N ASP A 360 38.09 -21.17 56.15
CA ASP A 360 37.26 -21.29 54.93
C ASP A 360 37.90 -20.61 53.68
N GLU A 361 39.05 -19.93 53.81
CA GLU A 361 39.82 -19.30 52.70
C GLU A 361 41.17 -20.00 52.39
N GLY A 362 41.48 -21.13 53.05
CA GLY A 362 42.73 -21.88 52.82
C GLY A 362 42.76 -22.65 51.50
N ALA A 363 43.92 -22.69 50.84
CA ALA A 363 44.08 -23.34 49.52
C ALA A 363 44.03 -24.88 49.54
N ASP A 364 44.23 -25.52 50.71
CA ASP A 364 44.24 -26.98 50.86
C ASP A 364 42.94 -27.50 51.49
N LEU A 365 42.22 -28.33 50.74
CA LEU A 365 41.02 -29.04 51.20
C LEU A 365 41.42 -30.41 51.79
N VAL A 366 41.19 -30.63 53.09
CA VAL A 366 41.46 -31.93 53.73
C VAL A 366 40.40 -32.96 53.34
N GLY A 367 40.75 -33.80 52.36
CA GLY A 367 39.96 -34.94 51.90
C GLY A 367 39.47 -34.79 50.46
N ASN A 368 39.23 -35.92 49.78
CA ASN A 368 38.77 -35.91 48.39
C ASN A 368 37.43 -35.17 48.25
N ALA A 369 37.26 -34.41 47.16
CA ALA A 369 36.02 -33.69 46.89
C ALA A 369 34.89 -34.65 46.46
N TYR A 370 34.19 -35.24 47.44
CA TYR A 370 33.13 -36.24 47.23
C TYR A 370 31.81 -35.68 46.64
N GLN A 371 31.85 -34.73 45.70
CA GLN A 371 30.66 -34.26 44.97
C GLN A 371 30.27 -35.19 43.80
N GLU A 372 31.20 -36.01 43.28
CA GLU A 372 30.92 -37.02 42.26
C GLU A 372 30.37 -38.32 42.87
N ALA A 373 29.06 -38.36 43.14
CA ALA A 373 28.45 -39.56 43.72
C ALA A 373 27.06 -39.94 43.17
N PHE A 374 26.51 -39.21 42.20
CA PHE A 374 25.32 -39.65 41.47
C PHE A 374 25.71 -40.78 40.49
N ASP A 375 24.95 -41.88 40.51
CA ASP A 375 25.11 -42.97 39.55
C ASP A 375 24.72 -42.48 38.14
N VAL A 376 25.31 -43.02 37.07
CA VAL A 376 25.00 -42.64 35.68
C VAL A 376 23.50 -42.79 35.39
N ARG A 377 22.85 -43.77 36.02
CA ARG A 377 21.39 -43.93 35.96
C ARG A 377 20.60 -42.84 36.68
N GLU A 378 21.13 -42.27 37.76
CA GLU A 378 20.47 -41.16 38.46
C GLU A 378 20.59 -39.86 37.66
N GLN A 379 21.75 -39.62 37.03
CA GLN A 379 21.93 -38.49 36.11
C GLN A 379 20.97 -38.59 34.92
N ALA A 380 20.83 -39.77 34.31
CA ALA A 380 19.89 -39.99 33.21
C ALA A 380 18.42 -39.76 33.64
N LEU A 381 18.02 -40.25 34.82
CA LEU A 381 16.66 -40.05 35.34
C LEU A 381 16.35 -38.59 35.67
N ILE A 382 17.33 -37.81 36.11
CA ILE A 382 17.17 -36.37 36.34
C ILE A 382 16.98 -35.64 35.00
N ALA A 383 17.83 -35.93 34.00
CA ALA A 383 17.71 -35.33 32.66
C ALA A 383 16.39 -35.68 31.96
N ASP A 384 15.90 -36.92 32.11
CA ASP A 384 14.57 -37.30 31.60
C ASP A 384 13.42 -36.59 32.33
N ALA A 385 13.52 -36.41 33.65
CA ALA A 385 12.52 -35.68 34.42
C ALA A 385 12.49 -34.18 34.07
N GLU A 386 13.66 -33.57 33.86
CA GLU A 386 13.78 -32.18 33.40
C GLU A 386 13.19 -32.01 32.00
N ARG A 387 13.49 -32.91 31.06
CA ARG A 387 12.90 -32.92 29.71
C ARG A 387 11.38 -33.03 29.74
N ILE A 388 10.83 -33.95 30.53
CA ILE A 388 9.37 -34.10 30.67
C ILE A 388 8.75 -32.83 31.26
N ALA A 389 9.39 -32.20 32.25
CA ALA A 389 8.93 -30.94 32.83
C ALA A 389 9.05 -29.74 31.88
N ASP A 390 9.98 -29.76 30.92
CA ASP A 390 10.07 -28.77 29.84
C ASP A 390 8.96 -28.97 28.79
N ASP A 391 8.74 -30.21 28.36
CA ASP A 391 7.70 -30.54 27.39
C ASP A 391 6.30 -30.27 27.97
N GLU A 392 6.05 -30.60 29.25
CA GLU A 392 4.80 -30.28 29.95
C GLU A 392 4.59 -28.76 30.11
N ARG A 393 5.68 -27.99 30.35
CA ARG A 393 5.61 -26.53 30.40
C ARG A 393 5.31 -25.91 29.02
N ARG A 394 5.90 -26.44 27.95
CA ARG A 394 5.61 -26.02 26.56
C ARG A 394 4.17 -26.32 26.19
N ALA A 395 3.71 -27.55 26.41
CA ALA A 395 2.33 -27.95 26.12
C ALA A 395 1.30 -27.11 26.91
N ARG A 396 1.57 -26.79 28.20
CA ARG A 396 0.74 -25.84 28.94
C ARG A 396 0.79 -24.42 28.39
N ALA A 397 1.97 -23.92 28.00
CA ALA A 397 2.09 -22.60 27.41
C ALA A 397 1.29 -22.50 26.10
N GLU A 398 1.43 -23.49 25.22
CA GLU A 398 0.67 -23.63 23.96
C GLU A 398 -0.85 -23.73 24.20
N ALA A 399 -1.30 -24.51 25.18
CA ALA A 399 -2.71 -24.65 25.52
C ALA A 399 -3.32 -23.45 26.26
N SER A 400 -2.49 -22.64 26.94
CA SER A 400 -2.91 -21.43 27.68
C SER A 400 -2.78 -20.14 26.86
N ALA A 401 -2.14 -20.20 25.70
CA ALA A 401 -2.14 -19.09 24.76
C ALA A 401 -3.57 -18.85 24.27
N PRO A 402 -4.10 -17.61 24.31
CA PRO A 402 -5.29 -17.30 23.54
C PRO A 402 -4.99 -17.63 22.06
N ALA A 403 -6.02 -17.97 21.27
CA ALA A 403 -5.89 -18.49 19.90
C ALA A 403 -5.36 -17.48 18.86
N GLY A 404 -4.18 -16.92 19.13
CA GLY A 404 -3.43 -15.97 18.34
C GLY A 404 -2.13 -16.61 17.89
N HIS A 405 -1.99 -16.79 16.59
CA HIS A 405 -0.78 -17.30 15.95
C HIS A 405 -0.37 -18.72 16.39
N ALA A 406 -1.29 -19.68 16.18
CA ALA A 406 -0.85 -20.93 15.54
C ALA A 406 0.14 -20.54 14.42
N HIS A 407 1.29 -21.21 14.31
CA HIS A 407 2.30 -20.86 13.32
C HIS A 407 1.72 -21.05 11.91
N VAL A 408 1.09 -20.00 11.37
CA VAL A 408 0.60 -19.94 10.01
C VAL A 408 1.84 -19.98 9.13
N ARG A 409 2.19 -21.20 8.72
CA ARG A 409 3.03 -21.42 7.56
C ARG A 409 2.24 -20.89 6.38
N THR A 410 2.35 -19.60 6.13
CA THR A 410 1.91 -18.97 4.88
C THR A 410 2.70 -19.64 3.77
N THR A 411 2.18 -20.71 3.20
CA THR A 411 2.82 -21.40 2.08
C THR A 411 2.81 -20.42 0.90
N PRO A 412 3.98 -20.04 0.35
CA PRO A 412 4.01 -19.12 -0.79
C PRO A 412 3.22 -19.66 -2.00
N ALA A 413 3.09 -20.99 -2.09
CA ALA A 413 2.26 -21.68 -3.06
C ALA A 413 0.76 -21.39 -2.90
N LEU A 414 0.20 -21.42 -1.67
CA LEU A 414 -1.20 -21.08 -1.43
C LEU A 414 -1.48 -19.62 -1.81
N TRP A 415 -0.60 -18.69 -1.41
CA TRP A 415 -0.74 -17.27 -1.79
C TRP A 415 -0.60 -17.02 -3.30
N ALA A 416 0.26 -17.77 -3.99
CA ALA A 416 0.37 -17.72 -5.44
C ALA A 416 -0.92 -18.20 -6.11
N ARG A 417 -1.48 -19.33 -5.67
CA ARG A 417 -2.73 -19.89 -6.23
C ARG A 417 -3.98 -19.08 -5.89
N LEU A 418 -4.07 -18.50 -4.69
CA LEU A 418 -5.14 -17.55 -4.35
C LEU A 418 -5.08 -16.30 -5.23
N ARG A 419 -3.86 -15.81 -5.54
CA ARG A 419 -3.66 -14.70 -6.48
C ARG A 419 -4.06 -15.07 -7.89
N GLU A 420 -3.63 -16.24 -8.36
CA GLU A 420 -3.97 -16.80 -9.68
C GLU A 420 -5.48 -16.96 -9.86
N LEU A 421 -6.18 -17.44 -8.83
CA LEU A 421 -7.64 -17.54 -8.79
C LEU A 421 -8.32 -16.17 -8.88
N VAL A 422 -7.91 -15.19 -8.07
CA VAL A 422 -8.55 -13.86 -8.02
C VAL A 422 -8.26 -13.02 -9.27
N PHE A 423 -7.03 -13.01 -9.77
CA PHE A 423 -6.72 -12.25 -10.99
C PHE A 423 -7.27 -12.96 -12.23
N GLY A 424 -7.09 -14.28 -12.34
CA GLY A 424 -7.62 -15.07 -13.46
C GLY A 424 -9.14 -14.98 -13.61
N SER A 425 -9.89 -14.81 -12.52
CA SER A 425 -11.35 -14.61 -12.57
C SER A 425 -11.77 -13.20 -12.99
N LEU A 426 -10.86 -12.23 -13.01
CA LEU A 426 -11.10 -10.84 -13.43
C LEU A 426 -10.54 -10.52 -14.82
N ASP A 427 -9.41 -11.13 -15.21
CA ASP A 427 -8.71 -10.82 -16.47
C ASP A 427 -8.59 -12.00 -17.45
N GLY A 428 -9.02 -13.21 -17.04
CA GLY A 428 -8.95 -14.43 -17.86
C GLY A 428 -7.53 -14.95 -18.11
N SER A 429 -6.52 -14.47 -17.37
CA SER A 429 -5.10 -14.82 -17.57
C SER A 429 -4.73 -16.24 -17.14
N ALA A 430 -5.57 -16.91 -16.35
CA ALA A 430 -5.36 -18.26 -15.84
C ALA A 430 -6.52 -19.18 -16.20
N ASP A 431 -6.23 -20.45 -16.51
CA ASP A 431 -7.25 -21.48 -16.72
C ASP A 431 -7.80 -21.96 -15.38
N LEU A 432 -9.00 -21.50 -15.04
CA LEU A 432 -9.72 -21.84 -13.81
C LEU A 432 -10.67 -23.04 -13.96
N SER A 433 -10.71 -23.70 -15.12
CA SER A 433 -11.63 -24.83 -15.37
C SER A 433 -11.45 -25.98 -14.37
N GLY A 434 -10.21 -26.23 -13.94
CA GLY A 434 -9.89 -27.23 -12.92
C GLY A 434 -10.36 -26.88 -11.50
N LEU A 435 -10.85 -25.66 -11.25
CA LEU A 435 -11.38 -25.19 -9.97
C LEU A 435 -12.91 -25.03 -9.96
N GLY A 436 -13.59 -25.27 -11.09
CA GLY A 436 -15.05 -25.27 -11.21
C GLY A 436 -15.57 -24.39 -12.35
N PHE A 437 -14.83 -23.33 -12.70
CA PHE A 437 -15.26 -22.30 -13.64
C PHE A 437 -15.58 -22.89 -15.04
N ALA A 438 -16.86 -23.09 -15.31
CA ALA A 438 -17.33 -23.55 -16.61
C ALA A 438 -17.17 -22.45 -17.69
N PRO A 439 -16.84 -22.78 -18.95
CA PRO A 439 -16.74 -21.79 -20.01
C PRO A 439 -18.11 -21.19 -20.36
N VAL A 440 -18.15 -19.88 -20.57
CA VAL A 440 -19.32 -19.15 -21.09
C VAL A 440 -19.11 -18.96 -22.58
N GLU A 441 -20.05 -19.46 -23.41
CA GLU A 441 -19.98 -19.43 -24.88
C GLU A 441 -18.70 -20.05 -25.51
N ASP A 442 -18.15 -21.10 -24.88
CA ASP A 442 -16.84 -21.72 -25.21
C ASP A 442 -15.62 -20.80 -24.95
N VAL A 443 -15.78 -19.75 -24.14
CA VAL A 443 -14.77 -18.74 -23.80
C VAL A 443 -14.52 -18.70 -22.28
N VAL A 444 -13.37 -18.19 -21.84
CA VAL A 444 -13.01 -18.06 -20.41
C VAL A 444 -13.96 -17.06 -19.73
N PRO A 445 -14.67 -17.45 -18.65
CA PRO A 445 -15.56 -16.55 -17.92
C PRO A 445 -14.75 -15.58 -17.06
N ILE A 446 -15.17 -14.31 -17.03
CA ILE A 446 -14.64 -13.29 -16.13
C ILE A 446 -15.76 -12.56 -15.41
N PHE A 447 -15.53 -12.17 -14.16
CA PHE A 447 -16.45 -11.28 -13.44
C PHE A 447 -16.43 -9.90 -14.06
N GLY A 448 -17.62 -9.36 -14.38
CA GLY A 448 -17.75 -8.02 -14.92
C GLY A 448 -17.32 -6.95 -13.91
N ARG A 449 -17.74 -7.06 -12.64
CA ARG A 449 -17.44 -6.05 -11.62
C ARG A 449 -16.44 -6.58 -10.61
N VAL A 450 -15.47 -5.73 -10.24
CA VAL A 450 -14.49 -6.06 -9.18
C VAL A 450 -15.18 -6.26 -7.82
N SER A 451 -16.31 -5.58 -7.58
CA SER A 451 -17.17 -5.76 -6.40
C SER A 451 -17.66 -7.19 -6.19
N ASP A 452 -17.80 -7.97 -7.26
CA ASP A 452 -18.35 -9.33 -7.21
C ASP A 452 -17.31 -10.33 -6.68
N VAL A 453 -16.02 -9.99 -6.81
CA VAL A 453 -14.86 -10.79 -6.33
C VAL A 453 -14.31 -10.25 -5.02
N LEU A 454 -14.31 -8.93 -4.84
CA LEU A 454 -13.75 -8.24 -3.67
C LEU A 454 -14.82 -7.38 -2.99
N ALA A 455 -15.24 -7.81 -1.80
CA ALA A 455 -16.14 -7.02 -0.95
C ALA A 455 -15.55 -5.63 -0.66
N LEU A 456 -16.36 -4.59 -0.86
CA LEU A 456 -16.00 -3.23 -0.49
C LEU A 456 -15.77 -3.14 1.03
N PRO A 457 -14.70 -2.48 1.51
CA PRO A 457 -14.47 -2.31 2.94
C PRO A 457 -15.64 -1.63 3.66
N ASP A 458 -16.31 -0.68 3.00
CA ASP A 458 -17.41 0.08 3.57
C ASP A 458 -18.79 -0.60 3.38
N ASP A 459 -18.87 -1.74 2.70
CA ASP A 459 -20.15 -2.44 2.51
C ASP A 459 -20.56 -3.19 3.78
N PRO A 460 -21.76 -2.95 4.32
CA PRO A 460 -22.27 -3.71 5.45
C PRO A 460 -22.57 -5.15 5.05
N TRP A 461 -22.03 -6.11 5.79
CA TRP A 461 -22.42 -7.51 5.64
C TRP A 461 -23.90 -7.68 5.98
N VAL A 462 -24.68 -8.21 5.04
CA VAL A 462 -26.12 -8.48 5.21
C VAL A 462 -26.29 -9.88 5.77
N ALA A 463 -26.96 -9.99 6.92
CA ALA A 463 -27.10 -11.25 7.62
C ALA A 463 -28.16 -12.15 6.97
N PRO A 464 -27.82 -13.36 6.47
CA PRO A 464 -28.80 -14.27 5.88
C PRO A 464 -29.77 -14.77 6.96
N ARG A 465 -31.02 -14.30 6.91
CA ARG A 465 -32.05 -14.46 7.96
C ARG A 465 -32.36 -15.91 8.33
N GLU A 466 -32.03 -16.88 7.47
CA GLU A 466 -32.22 -18.31 7.71
C GLU A 466 -31.13 -18.94 8.61
N LEU A 467 -29.95 -18.32 8.69
CA LEU A 467 -28.76 -18.85 9.36
C LEU A 467 -28.39 -18.10 10.65
N VAL A 468 -29.05 -16.97 10.93
CA VAL A 468 -28.77 -16.12 12.11
C VAL A 468 -29.95 -16.06 13.09
N PRO A 469 -29.73 -15.77 14.38
CA PRO A 469 -30.79 -15.53 15.35
C PRO A 469 -31.77 -14.42 14.93
N ALA A 470 -33.02 -14.52 15.37
CA ALA A 470 -34.06 -13.54 15.03
C ALA A 470 -33.79 -12.13 15.60
N ASP A 471 -32.98 -12.03 16.66
CA ASP A 471 -32.51 -10.79 17.29
C ASP A 471 -31.17 -10.29 16.74
N PHE A 472 -30.60 -10.97 15.74
CA PHE A 472 -29.33 -10.60 15.11
C PHE A 472 -29.52 -9.38 14.16
N PRO A 473 -28.58 -8.42 14.15
CA PRO A 473 -28.66 -7.23 13.29
C PRO A 473 -28.73 -7.59 11.80
N GLU A 474 -29.60 -6.92 11.05
CA GLU A 474 -29.81 -7.18 9.62
C GLU A 474 -28.58 -6.85 8.76
N ARG A 475 -27.83 -5.83 9.18
CA ARG A 475 -26.64 -5.30 8.51
C ARG A 475 -25.57 -5.09 9.57
N VAL A 476 -24.35 -5.54 9.27
CA VAL A 476 -23.17 -5.41 10.13
C VAL A 476 -22.13 -4.59 9.37
N ASP A 477 -22.02 -3.31 9.72
CA ASP A 477 -20.95 -2.41 9.27
C ASP A 477 -19.87 -2.27 10.36
N TRP A 478 -18.83 -1.47 10.08
CA TRP A 478 -17.79 -1.11 11.05
C TRP A 478 -18.32 -0.44 12.31
N TYR A 479 -19.46 0.25 12.25
CA TYR A 479 -20.04 0.93 13.40
C TYR A 479 -20.72 -0.07 14.34
N VAL A 480 -21.46 -1.06 13.80
CA VAL A 480 -22.00 -2.19 14.55
C VAL A 480 -20.85 -3.00 15.19
N LEU A 481 -19.81 -3.34 14.42
CA LEU A 481 -18.61 -4.04 14.92
C LEU A 481 -17.83 -3.28 16.01
N ALA A 482 -17.93 -1.94 16.03
CA ALA A 482 -17.28 -1.11 17.05
C ALA A 482 -18.12 -0.93 18.32
N LEU A 483 -19.43 -1.21 18.27
CA LEU A 483 -20.36 -1.09 19.40
C LEU A 483 -20.54 -2.41 20.16
N GLU A 484 -20.67 -3.53 19.45
CA GLU A 484 -20.81 -4.89 19.99
C GLU A 484 -19.99 -5.85 19.12
N ASP A 485 -19.50 -6.97 19.66
CA ASP A 485 -18.97 -8.05 18.80
C ASP A 485 -20.11 -9.03 18.41
N PRO A 486 -20.67 -8.94 17.19
CA PRO A 486 -21.72 -9.85 16.75
C PRO A 486 -21.25 -11.31 16.67
N ARG A 487 -19.94 -11.59 16.65
CA ARG A 487 -19.39 -12.94 16.62
C ARG A 487 -19.69 -13.70 17.91
N GLU A 488 -19.65 -13.03 19.07
CA GLU A 488 -20.00 -13.65 20.35
C GLU A 488 -21.47 -14.12 20.34
N ARG A 489 -22.37 -13.34 19.73
CA ARG A 489 -23.80 -13.70 19.61
C ARG A 489 -24.01 -14.88 18.66
N LEU A 490 -23.22 -15.00 17.59
CA LEU A 490 -23.24 -16.18 16.70
C LEU A 490 -22.65 -17.44 17.38
N VAL A 491 -21.57 -17.30 18.15
CA VAL A 491 -20.99 -18.40 18.94
C VAL A 491 -21.99 -18.90 19.98
N ALA A 492 -22.56 -18.00 20.79
CA ALA A 492 -23.59 -18.36 21.76
C ALA A 492 -24.83 -19.01 21.09
N ALA A 493 -25.27 -18.50 19.93
CA ALA A 493 -26.35 -19.11 19.18
C ALA A 493 -26.03 -20.51 18.65
N ALA A 494 -24.78 -20.75 18.23
CA ALA A 494 -24.29 -22.04 17.78
C ALA A 494 -24.19 -23.05 18.94
N GLU A 495 -23.68 -22.62 20.10
CA GLU A 495 -23.62 -23.43 21.33
C GLU A 495 -25.03 -23.79 21.81
N HIS A 496 -25.93 -22.81 21.94
CA HIS A 496 -27.34 -23.05 22.27
C HIS A 496 -28.08 -23.87 21.19
N GLY A 497 -27.60 -23.89 19.95
CA GLY A 497 -28.09 -24.77 18.90
C GLY A 497 -27.61 -26.21 19.05
N LEU A 498 -26.33 -26.40 19.42
CA LEU A 498 -25.71 -27.68 19.71
C LEU A 498 -26.37 -28.35 20.92
N ASP A 499 -26.55 -27.62 22.02
CA ASP A 499 -27.17 -28.13 23.24
C ASP A 499 -28.61 -28.58 23.01
N ARG A 500 -29.42 -27.76 22.31
CA ARG A 500 -30.79 -28.14 21.91
C ARG A 500 -30.81 -29.39 21.03
N ARG A 501 -29.81 -29.58 20.17
CA ARG A 501 -29.69 -30.79 19.34
C ARG A 501 -29.31 -32.01 20.18
N LEU A 502 -28.36 -31.88 21.09
CA LEU A 502 -27.96 -32.95 22.01
C LEU A 502 -29.10 -33.36 22.93
N ASP A 503 -29.89 -32.42 23.43
CA ASP A 503 -31.08 -32.70 24.25
C ASP A 503 -32.24 -33.29 23.45
N ALA A 504 -32.40 -32.91 22.18
CA ALA A 504 -33.32 -33.59 21.26
C ALA A 504 -32.87 -35.04 20.97
N GLU A 505 -31.58 -35.27 20.73
CA GLU A 505 -31.02 -36.61 20.53
C GLU A 505 -31.15 -37.48 21.80
N ARG A 506 -30.96 -36.91 23.00
CA ARG A 506 -31.26 -37.57 24.29
C ARG A 506 -32.74 -37.91 24.42
N SER A 507 -33.63 -36.95 24.20
CA SER A 507 -35.09 -37.15 24.29
C SER A 507 -35.58 -38.24 23.33
N LEU A 508 -34.97 -38.35 22.14
CA LEU A 508 -35.27 -39.36 21.14
C LEU A 508 -34.69 -40.74 21.53
N SER A 509 -33.50 -40.76 22.16
CA SER A 509 -32.93 -41.97 22.77
C SER A 509 -33.77 -42.47 23.95
N ASP A 510 -34.31 -41.58 24.78
CA ASP A 510 -35.15 -41.93 25.92
C ASP A 510 -36.52 -42.43 25.44
N ALA A 511 -37.15 -41.74 24.47
CA ALA A 511 -38.41 -42.19 23.87
C ALA A 511 -38.29 -43.56 23.15
N THR A 512 -37.14 -43.84 22.51
CA THR A 512 -36.87 -45.16 21.90
C THR A 512 -36.56 -46.23 22.95
N ALA A 513 -35.94 -45.88 24.08
CA ALA A 513 -35.78 -46.78 25.22
C ALA A 513 -37.13 -47.08 25.91
N GLU A 514 -38.02 -46.10 26.06
CA GLU A 514 -39.38 -46.29 26.58
C GLU A 514 -40.22 -47.17 25.65
N LEU A 515 -40.15 -46.98 24.32
CA LEU A 515 -40.77 -47.87 23.34
C LEU A 515 -40.26 -49.31 23.46
N ALA A 516 -38.94 -49.51 23.55
CA ALA A 516 -38.34 -50.83 23.74
C ALA A 516 -38.70 -51.47 25.10
N HIS A 517 -38.97 -50.66 26.12
CA HIS A 517 -39.47 -51.15 27.42
C HIS A 517 -40.98 -51.46 27.36
N ALA A 518 -41.76 -50.68 26.60
CA ALA A 518 -43.18 -50.92 26.36
C ALA A 518 -43.39 -52.24 25.60
N GLU A 519 -42.63 -52.48 24.53
CA GLU A 519 -42.65 -53.73 23.76
C GLU A 519 -42.33 -54.96 24.63
N ARG A 520 -41.40 -54.86 25.58
CA ARG A 520 -41.10 -55.93 26.56
C ARG A 520 -42.18 -56.11 27.63
N SER A 521 -43.09 -55.16 27.79
CA SER A 521 -44.18 -55.19 28.78
C SER A 521 -45.53 -55.62 28.19
N VAL A 522 -45.61 -55.84 26.88
CA VAL A 522 -46.78 -56.47 26.25
C VAL A 522 -46.83 -57.93 26.73
N PRO A 523 -47.89 -58.36 27.45
CA PRO A 523 -48.00 -59.75 27.88
C PRO A 523 -48.20 -60.67 26.68
N GLU A 524 -47.40 -61.72 26.63
CA GLU A 524 -47.43 -62.76 25.60
C GLU A 524 -48.86 -63.31 25.44
N PRO A 525 -49.47 -63.29 24.23
CA PRO A 525 -50.83 -63.78 24.05
C PRO A 525 -50.85 -65.29 24.32
N PRO A 526 -51.84 -65.81 25.07
CA PRO A 526 -51.85 -67.22 25.45
C PRO A 526 -51.99 -68.11 24.21
N PHE A 527 -51.06 -69.06 24.06
CA PHE A 527 -51.06 -70.07 23.01
C PHE A 527 -52.44 -70.74 22.85
N PRO A 528 -53.12 -70.63 21.69
CA PRO A 528 -54.25 -71.49 21.40
C PRO A 528 -53.75 -72.91 21.13
N ALA A 529 -54.35 -73.88 21.81
CA ALA A 529 -54.03 -75.30 21.63
C ALA A 529 -54.35 -75.77 20.20
N ALA A 530 -53.55 -76.70 19.68
CA ALA A 530 -53.78 -77.32 18.38
C ALA A 530 -55.03 -78.23 18.39
N PRO A 531 -55.76 -78.26 17.26
CA PRO A 531 -56.39 -79.51 16.84
C PRO A 531 -56.08 -79.87 15.37
N ASN A 532 -55.51 -81.07 15.21
CA ASN A 532 -55.67 -82.03 14.11
C ASN A 532 -56.14 -81.57 12.72
N ALA A 533 -55.22 -81.66 11.76
CA ALA A 533 -55.29 -82.48 10.55
C ALA A 533 -56.64 -82.61 9.79
N GLY A 534 -56.70 -82.02 8.59
CA GLY A 534 -57.77 -82.27 7.63
C GLY A 534 -57.46 -81.81 6.19
N ALA A 535 -57.06 -82.76 5.33
CA ALA A 535 -57.18 -82.77 3.87
C ALA A 535 -56.53 -81.68 2.98
N GLY A 536 -55.54 -82.12 2.18
CA GLY A 536 -55.65 -82.04 0.71
C GLY A 536 -54.90 -80.89 0.00
N PRO A 537 -54.42 -81.09 -1.26
CA PRO A 537 -53.22 -80.39 -1.71
C PRO A 537 -53.37 -79.43 -2.92
N ALA A 538 -52.43 -78.48 -2.96
CA ALA A 538 -51.74 -77.92 -4.13
C ALA A 538 -52.54 -77.29 -5.30
N ALA A 539 -52.39 -75.96 -5.43
CA ALA A 539 -52.30 -75.28 -6.72
C ALA A 539 -51.38 -74.04 -6.62
N ARG A 540 -50.43 -73.91 -7.55
CA ARG A 540 -49.70 -72.64 -7.79
C ARG A 540 -50.56 -71.72 -8.65
N PRO A 541 -50.41 -70.39 -8.53
CA PRO A 541 -50.62 -69.46 -9.63
C PRO A 541 -49.28 -68.93 -10.16
N ASP A 542 -49.14 -68.88 -11.48
CA ASP A 542 -48.02 -68.28 -12.21
C ASP A 542 -48.08 -66.74 -12.25
N PRO A 543 -46.96 -66.04 -12.52
CA PRO A 543 -46.93 -64.59 -12.74
C PRO A 543 -47.06 -64.20 -14.22
N ALA A 544 -48.06 -63.39 -14.58
CA ALA A 544 -48.18 -62.67 -15.86
C ALA A 544 -49.34 -61.64 -15.80
N PRO A 545 -49.48 -60.66 -16.73
CA PRO A 545 -48.62 -60.33 -17.88
C PRO A 545 -48.22 -58.85 -18.00
N SER A 546 -47.37 -58.59 -19.01
CA SER A 546 -46.90 -57.29 -19.51
C SER A 546 -47.84 -56.59 -20.51
N ALA A 547 -47.66 -55.27 -20.67
CA ALA A 547 -47.76 -54.51 -21.93
C ALA A 547 -46.61 -53.47 -21.92
N GLY A 548 -45.87 -53.13 -22.98
CA GLY A 548 -46.17 -53.09 -24.41
C GLY A 548 -46.76 -51.71 -24.77
N SER A 549 -46.29 -50.91 -25.72
CA SER A 549 -45.19 -50.99 -26.72
C SER A 549 -44.74 -49.53 -27.06
N ALA A 550 -43.82 -49.18 -27.99
CA ALA A 550 -43.12 -49.89 -29.06
C ALA A 550 -41.77 -49.20 -29.43
N ASP A 551 -41.03 -49.80 -30.35
CA ASP A 551 -39.97 -49.22 -31.22
C ASP A 551 -40.48 -49.34 -32.68
N PRO A 552 -40.07 -48.50 -33.66
CA PRO A 552 -39.00 -48.96 -34.58
C PRO A 552 -38.13 -47.86 -35.23
N GLY A 553 -36.85 -48.15 -35.53
CA GLY A 553 -36.01 -47.21 -36.31
C GLY A 553 -34.62 -47.67 -36.79
N THR A 554 -34.48 -48.84 -37.41
CA THR A 554 -33.17 -49.39 -37.83
C THR A 554 -32.43 -48.65 -38.98
N ALA A 555 -31.14 -48.38 -38.72
CA ALA A 555 -29.97 -48.59 -39.58
C ALA A 555 -29.74 -47.77 -40.88
N GLN A 556 -28.54 -47.18 -40.98
CA GLN A 556 -27.61 -47.53 -42.07
C GLN A 556 -26.13 -47.20 -41.78
N ARG A 557 -25.23 -48.11 -42.23
CA ARG A 557 -23.77 -47.91 -42.29
C ARG A 557 -23.40 -46.99 -43.45
N ARG A 558 -22.27 -46.27 -43.33
CA ARG A 558 -21.21 -46.33 -44.35
C ARG A 558 -19.84 -45.93 -43.81
N ASP A 559 -18.85 -46.76 -44.12
CA ASP A 559 -17.43 -46.50 -43.91
C ASP A 559 -16.93 -45.41 -44.88
N LEU A 560 -15.90 -44.65 -44.48
CA LEU A 560 -14.73 -44.31 -45.30
C LEU A 560 -13.67 -43.59 -44.46
N ALA A 561 -12.46 -44.16 -44.46
CA ALA A 561 -11.21 -43.55 -44.03
C ALA A 561 -10.22 -43.67 -45.23
N PRO A 562 -8.91 -43.36 -45.10
CA PRO A 562 -8.22 -42.32 -44.33
C PRO A 562 -7.37 -41.42 -45.28
N SER A 563 -6.52 -40.52 -44.76
CA SER A 563 -5.15 -40.26 -45.28
C SER A 563 -4.33 -39.40 -44.33
N ALA A 564 -3.01 -39.53 -44.40
CA ALA A 564 -2.02 -38.87 -43.54
C ALA A 564 -0.88 -38.26 -44.38
N ASP A 565 -0.21 -37.25 -43.84
CA ASP A 565 1.24 -36.95 -43.91
C ASP A 565 1.45 -35.64 -43.10
N VAL A 566 2.37 -35.52 -42.14
CA VAL A 566 3.84 -35.62 -42.20
C VAL A 566 4.47 -34.51 -43.05
N THR A 567 4.91 -33.43 -42.41
CA THR A 567 6.27 -32.87 -42.58
C THR A 567 6.59 -31.75 -41.57
N ASP A 568 7.74 -31.90 -40.93
CA ASP A 568 8.63 -30.85 -40.40
C ASP A 568 9.89 -30.89 -41.33
N PRO A 569 10.90 -29.98 -41.32
CA PRO A 569 11.12 -28.80 -40.48
C PRO A 569 11.73 -27.56 -41.20
N THR A 570 12.25 -26.62 -40.41
CA THR A 570 13.48 -25.78 -40.62
C THR A 570 13.37 -24.33 -41.13
N SER A 571 14.07 -23.43 -40.41
CA SER A 571 14.77 -22.19 -40.86
C SER A 571 13.93 -21.01 -41.40
N ALA A 572 14.37 -19.74 -41.32
CA ALA A 572 15.35 -19.02 -40.49
C ALA A 572 15.21 -17.49 -40.78
N HIS A 573 15.99 -16.66 -40.08
CA HIS A 573 16.26 -15.25 -40.38
C HIS A 573 15.14 -14.20 -40.24
N ALA A 574 15.27 -13.39 -39.18
CA ALA A 574 15.20 -11.93 -39.32
C ALA A 574 16.32 -11.44 -40.28
N PRO A 575 16.13 -10.29 -40.96
CA PRO A 575 16.72 -9.08 -40.37
C PRO A 575 15.91 -7.79 -40.56
N ASP A 576 15.92 -6.97 -39.51
CA ASP A 576 15.85 -5.50 -39.54
C ASP A 576 17.21 -4.93 -40.07
N PRO A 577 17.40 -3.62 -40.39
CA PRO A 577 16.44 -2.51 -40.36
C PRO A 577 16.61 -1.54 -41.58
N ALA A 578 16.12 -0.30 -41.39
CA ALA A 578 16.69 0.99 -41.84
C ALA A 578 15.84 1.79 -42.88
N PRO A 579 15.94 3.15 -42.86
CA PRO A 579 14.76 3.99 -43.09
C PRO A 579 14.83 4.87 -44.34
N SER A 580 13.66 5.31 -44.83
CA SER A 580 13.52 6.34 -45.86
C SER A 580 12.90 7.62 -45.29
N ALA A 581 13.66 8.71 -45.34
CA ALA A 581 13.15 10.08 -45.19
C ALA A 581 12.70 10.62 -46.56
N GLY A 582 11.70 11.51 -46.59
CA GLY A 582 11.40 12.31 -47.80
C GLY A 582 10.02 12.95 -47.84
N SER A 583 9.98 14.24 -48.24
CA SER A 583 8.80 15.12 -48.51
C SER A 583 7.84 15.35 -47.32
N ALA A 584 7.57 16.55 -46.80
CA ALA A 584 7.48 17.91 -47.36
C ALA A 584 6.22 18.18 -48.22
N ASP A 585 5.18 18.72 -47.55
CA ASP A 585 4.16 19.72 -47.98
C ASP A 585 3.33 19.51 -49.28
N PRO A 586 2.04 19.94 -49.32
CA PRO A 586 1.58 21.23 -48.77
C PRO A 586 0.20 21.30 -48.07
N LEU A 587 -0.04 22.49 -47.50
CA LEU A 587 -1.30 23.06 -47.01
C LEU A 587 -2.50 22.91 -47.97
N PRO A 588 -3.72 22.91 -47.40
CA PRO A 588 -4.90 23.51 -48.04
C PRO A 588 -5.48 24.71 -47.27
N ASP A 589 -6.26 25.51 -48.00
CA ASP A 589 -6.77 26.85 -47.63
C ASP A 589 -7.91 26.91 -46.58
N ALA A 590 -8.15 28.14 -46.11
CA ALA A 590 -9.17 28.52 -45.13
C ALA A 590 -10.62 28.52 -45.64
N ALA A 591 -11.59 28.22 -44.75
CA ALA A 591 -12.94 28.81 -44.74
C ALA A 591 -13.68 28.53 -43.40
N SER A 592 -14.70 29.35 -43.08
CA SER A 592 -15.58 29.37 -41.88
C SER A 592 -15.07 30.29 -40.75
N VAL A 593 -15.54 31.54 -40.54
CA VAL A 593 -16.90 32.15 -40.59
C VAL A 593 -17.83 31.73 -39.44
N ALA A 594 -17.71 32.43 -38.31
CA ALA A 594 -18.80 32.59 -37.34
C ALA A 594 -18.74 33.99 -36.69
N ARG A 595 -19.77 34.82 -36.89
CA ARG A 595 -20.03 36.05 -36.12
C ARG A 595 -21.07 35.73 -35.03
N PRO A 596 -20.90 36.18 -33.78
CA PRO A 596 -22.01 36.32 -32.84
C PRO A 596 -22.88 37.53 -33.21
N ALA A 597 -24.17 37.46 -32.90
CA ALA A 597 -25.14 38.48 -33.26
C ALA A 597 -25.11 39.72 -32.34
N THR A 598 -25.42 40.88 -32.92
CA THR A 598 -25.81 42.08 -32.17
C THR A 598 -27.25 41.95 -31.67
N SER A 599 -27.49 42.23 -30.39
CA SER A 599 -28.80 42.67 -29.90
C SER A 599 -28.63 43.94 -29.07
N SER A 600 -29.55 44.88 -29.27
CA SER A 600 -29.46 46.25 -28.77
C SER A 600 -30.78 46.67 -28.15
N GLU A 601 -30.79 46.95 -26.84
CA GLU A 601 -31.79 47.76 -26.13
C GLU A 601 -31.02 48.44 -24.98
N SER A 602 -30.96 49.77 -24.80
CA SER A 602 -31.95 50.87 -24.88
C SER A 602 -32.46 51.28 -23.48
N ALA A 603 -32.58 52.60 -23.27
CA ALA A 603 -32.98 53.32 -22.05
C ALA A 603 -32.00 53.18 -20.85
N ALA A 604 -31.23 54.19 -20.40
CA ALA A 604 -31.41 55.63 -20.17
C ALA A 604 -31.86 56.02 -18.74
N ALA A 605 -31.27 57.13 -18.27
CA ALA A 605 -31.69 58.07 -17.23
C ALA A 605 -31.09 57.98 -15.80
N ASN A 606 -30.38 59.08 -15.49
CA ASN A 606 -30.45 59.90 -14.26
C ASN A 606 -29.59 59.61 -13.00
N ARG A 607 -28.75 60.65 -12.76
CA ARG A 607 -28.56 61.41 -11.50
C ARG A 607 -27.66 60.87 -10.38
N ASP A 608 -26.68 61.72 -10.06
CA ASP A 608 -26.38 62.29 -8.75
C ASP A 608 -26.43 61.35 -7.53
N VAL A 609 -25.26 60.89 -7.06
CA VAL A 609 -24.53 61.43 -5.88
C VAL A 609 -23.02 61.28 -6.12
#